data_AF-A0A493TLD0-F1
#
_entry.id   AF-A0A493TLD0-F1
#
_cell.length_a   1.000
_cell.length_b   1.000
_cell.length_c   1.000
_cell.angle_alpha   90.00
_cell.angle_beta   90.00
_cell.angle_gamma   90.00
#
_symmetry.space_group_name_H-M   'P 1'
#
loop_
_entity.id
_entity.type
_entity.pdbx_description
1 polymer ?
#
loop_
_entity_poly.entity_id
_entity_poly.type
_entity_poly.pdbx_seq_one_letter_code
_entity_poly.pdbx_strand_id
1 'polypeptide(L)'
;MAPSIPLKVGSRVEVIGKGHRGTVAYVGATLFATGKWVGVILDEAKGKNDGTVQGRKYFTCEENHGIFVRQSQVRFSRARLTDFLVEQRKMALCTY
;
A
#
# COMPACT_ATOMS: atom_id res chain seq x y z
N MET A 1 -23.88 5.62 10.40
CA MET A 1 -22.72 5.59 9.47
C MET A 1 -21.46 5.41 10.31
N ALA A 2 -20.68 4.35 10.10
CA ALA A 2 -19.41 4.19 10.81
C ALA A 2 -18.45 5.33 10.39
N PRO A 3 -17.69 5.93 11.32
CA PRO A 3 -16.73 6.96 10.95
C PRO A 3 -15.68 6.36 10.01
N SER A 4 -15.58 6.89 8.79
CA SER A 4 -14.52 6.51 7.87
C SER A 4 -13.21 7.12 8.37
N ILE A 5 -12.33 6.30 8.94
CA ILE A 5 -11.01 6.74 9.37
C ILE A 5 -10.27 7.30 8.14
N PRO A 6 -9.78 8.56 8.18
CA PRO A 6 -9.08 9.13 7.04
C PRO A 6 -7.74 8.42 6.82
N LEU A 7 -7.44 8.09 5.57
CA LEU A 7 -6.11 7.57 5.19
C LEU A 7 -5.06 8.66 5.41
N LYS A 8 -4.02 8.31 6.16
CA LYS A 8 -2.84 9.15 6.40
C LYS A 8 -1.57 8.44 5.96
N VAL A 9 -0.52 9.20 5.70
CA VAL A 9 0.84 8.66 5.51
C VAL A 9 1.21 7.77 6.71
N GLY A 10 1.86 6.65 6.43
CA GLY A 10 2.18 5.59 7.40
C GLY A 10 1.06 4.56 7.62
N SER A 11 -0.14 4.75 7.07
CA SER A 11 -1.22 3.76 7.22
C SER A 11 -0.89 2.47 6.46
N ARG A 12 -1.11 1.32 7.10
CA ARG A 12 -1.05 0.01 6.44
C ARG A 12 -2.33 -0.26 5.68
N VAL A 13 -2.19 -0.58 4.40
CA VAL A 13 -3.31 -0.78 3.48
C VAL A 13 -3.12 -2.01 2.62
N GLU A 14 -4.23 -2.47 2.06
CA GLU A 14 -4.27 -3.49 1.02
C GLU A 14 -4.98 -2.92 -0.20
N VAL A 15 -4.42 -3.15 -1.39
CA VAL A 15 -5.04 -2.80 -2.67
C VAL A 15 -6.15 -3.81 -2.99
N ILE A 16 -7.37 -3.30 -3.08
CA ILE A 16 -8.58 -4.11 -3.27
C ILE A 16 -8.50 -4.85 -4.61
N GLY A 17 -8.85 -6.14 -4.59
CA GLY A 17 -8.87 -7.00 -5.79
C GLY A 17 -7.50 -7.53 -6.23
N LYS A 18 -6.39 -7.05 -5.66
CA LYS A 18 -5.03 -7.54 -5.96
C LYS A 18 -4.35 -8.26 -4.80
N GLY A 19 -4.81 -8.04 -3.57
CA GLY A 19 -4.19 -8.62 -2.38
C GLY A 19 -2.83 -8.01 -2.02
N HIS A 20 -2.33 -7.04 -2.81
CA HIS A 20 -1.04 -6.39 -2.53
C HIS A 20 -1.15 -5.51 -1.29
N ARG A 21 -0.25 -5.72 -0.34
CA ARG A 21 -0.15 -4.96 0.91
C ARG A 21 0.94 -3.90 0.80
N GLY A 22 0.79 -2.83 1.56
CA GLY A 22 1.76 -1.74 1.55
C GLY A 22 1.47 -0.66 2.58
N THR A 23 2.33 0.36 2.56
CA THR A 23 2.25 1.53 3.44
C THR A 23 1.94 2.76 2.60
N VAL A 24 0.97 3.56 3.04
CA VAL A 24 0.69 4.87 2.43
C VAL A 24 1.90 5.79 2.62
N ALA A 25 2.46 6.29 1.53
CA ALA A 25 3.58 7.23 1.52
C ALA A 25 3.18 8.64 1.04
N TYR A 26 2.04 8.76 0.36
CA TYR A 26 1.54 10.05 -0.14
C TYR A 26 0.02 10.09 -0.14
N VAL A 27 -0.56 11.25 0.19
CA VAL A 27 -2.00 11.51 0.09
C VAL A 27 -2.19 12.94 -0.38
N GLY A 28 -2.67 13.15 -1.61
CA GLY A 28 -2.79 14.51 -2.15
C GLY A 28 -3.10 14.57 -3.64
N ALA A 29 -3.12 15.79 -4.18
CA ALA A 29 -3.21 16.03 -5.62
C ALA A 29 -1.90 15.67 -6.32
N THR A 30 -1.97 15.33 -7.61
CA THR A 30 -0.78 15.00 -8.41
C THR A 30 -0.79 15.77 -9.71
N LEU A 31 0.38 15.90 -10.34
CA LEU A 31 0.53 16.56 -11.64
C LEU A 31 0.05 15.68 -12.80
N PHE A 32 0.11 14.36 -12.63
CA PHE A 32 -0.22 13.43 -13.72
C PHE A 32 -1.73 13.22 -13.90
N ALA A 33 -2.55 13.50 -12.89
CA ALA A 33 -4.01 13.38 -12.99
C ALA A 33 -4.73 14.14 -11.87
N THR A 34 -5.93 14.65 -12.19
CA THR A 34 -6.76 15.42 -11.26
C THR A 34 -7.29 14.58 -10.10
N GLY A 35 -7.74 15.28 -9.05
CA GLY A 35 -8.33 14.69 -7.85
C GLY A 35 -7.29 14.14 -6.87
N LYS A 36 -7.79 13.56 -5.78
CA LYS A 36 -6.95 13.03 -4.70
C LYS A 36 -6.43 11.63 -5.04
N TRP A 37 -5.14 11.45 -4.84
CA TRP A 37 -4.43 10.19 -5.04
C TRP A 37 -3.76 9.73 -3.75
N VAL A 38 -3.59 8.42 -3.65
CA VAL A 38 -2.86 7.77 -2.57
C VAL A 38 -1.65 7.08 -3.19
N GLY A 39 -0.46 7.51 -2.81
CA GLY A 39 0.79 6.81 -3.10
C GLY A 39 1.02 5.75 -2.04
N VAL A 40 1.23 4.50 -2.46
CA VAL A 40 1.48 3.36 -1.59
C VAL A 40 2.83 2.75 -1.98
N ILE A 41 3.68 2.50 -0.99
CA ILE A 41 4.87 1.66 -1.11
C ILE A 41 4.41 0.23 -0.81
N LEU A 42 4.40 -0.61 -1.83
CA LEU A 42 4.05 -2.02 -1.71
C LEU A 42 5.18 -2.79 -1.03
N ASP A 43 4.82 -3.85 -0.31
CA ASP A 43 5.80 -4.72 0.35
C ASP A 43 6.59 -5.56 -0.69
N GLU A 44 5.98 -5.83 -1.85
CA GLU A 44 6.57 -6.60 -2.95
C GLU A 44 6.66 -5.74 -4.21
N ALA A 45 7.58 -6.10 -5.13
CA ALA A 45 7.81 -5.45 -6.42
C ALA A 45 6.66 -5.69 -7.44
N LYS A 46 5.45 -5.24 -7.08
CA LYS A 46 4.19 -5.36 -7.85
C LYS A 46 3.56 -4.00 -8.16
N GLY A 47 4.32 -2.93 -7.93
CA GLY A 47 4.00 -1.55 -8.20
C GLY A 47 4.30 -1.18 -9.65
N LYS A 48 4.45 0.13 -9.90
CA LYS A 48 4.63 0.70 -11.24
C LYS A 48 5.70 1.79 -11.32
N ASN A 49 6.25 2.20 -10.16
CA ASN A 49 7.21 3.29 -10.07
C ASN A 49 8.05 3.15 -8.80
N ASP A 50 9.02 4.04 -8.63
CA ASP A 50 9.90 4.22 -7.48
C ASP A 50 9.45 5.38 -6.56
N GLY A 51 8.24 5.90 -6.76
CA GLY A 51 7.72 7.13 -6.14
C GLY A 51 7.90 8.39 -7.00
N THR A 52 8.53 8.27 -8.17
CA THR A 52 8.58 9.32 -9.20
C THR A 52 7.60 9.01 -10.33
N VAL A 53 6.79 10.00 -10.73
CA VAL A 53 5.88 9.88 -11.88
C VAL A 53 6.00 11.13 -12.73
N GLN A 54 6.27 10.95 -14.04
CA GLN A 54 6.47 12.04 -14.99
C GLN A 54 7.51 13.08 -14.52
N GLY A 55 8.64 12.61 -13.99
CA GLY A 55 9.74 13.47 -13.53
C GLY A 55 9.50 14.18 -12.18
N ARG A 56 8.32 14.04 -11.56
CA ARG A 56 8.05 14.57 -10.22
C ARG A 56 8.15 13.47 -9.18
N LYS A 57 9.00 13.67 -8.16
CA LYS A 57 9.10 12.80 -6.99
C LYS A 57 8.05 13.17 -5.94
N TYR A 58 7.30 12.16 -5.48
CA TYR A 58 6.27 12.31 -4.44
C TYR A 58 6.67 11.58 -3.15
N PHE A 59 7.35 10.45 -3.28
CA PHE A 59 7.94 9.66 -2.20
C PHE A 59 9.14 8.88 -2.77
N THR A 60 9.85 8.15 -1.90
CA THR A 60 10.99 7.31 -2.29
C THR A 60 10.71 5.87 -1.90
N CYS A 61 10.93 4.94 -2.83
CA CYS A 61 10.94 3.50 -2.60
C CYS A 61 11.77 2.79 -3.68
N GLU A 62 11.91 1.48 -3.55
CA GLU A 62 12.54 0.62 -4.56
C GLU A 62 11.76 0.63 -5.87
N GLU A 63 12.43 0.30 -6.97
CA GLU A 63 11.81 0.20 -8.28
C GLU A 63 10.67 -0.82 -8.27
N ASN A 64 9.55 -0.49 -8.89
CA ASN A 64 8.35 -1.32 -8.91
C ASN A 64 7.72 -1.56 -7.53
N HIS A 65 8.02 -0.77 -6.50
CA HIS A 65 7.27 -0.82 -5.22
C HIS A 65 6.21 0.27 -5.12
N GLY A 66 6.39 1.41 -5.77
CA GLY A 66 5.46 2.53 -5.73
C GLY A 66 4.24 2.31 -6.61
N ILE A 67 3.05 2.59 -6.08
CA ILE A 67 1.81 2.66 -6.86
C ILE A 67 0.95 3.85 -6.44
N PHE A 68 0.30 4.47 -7.42
CA PHE A 68 -0.74 5.48 -7.18
C PHE A 68 -2.12 4.88 -7.43
N VAL A 69 -3.00 5.02 -6.45
CA VAL A 69 -4.37 4.49 -6.47
C VAL A 69 -5.36 5.52 -5.94
N ARG A 70 -6.65 5.28 -6.18
CA ARG A 70 -7.71 6.06 -5.52
C ARG A 70 -7.97 5.53 -4.12
N GLN A 71 -8.48 6.38 -3.23
CA GLN A 71 -8.86 5.98 -1.87
C GLN A 71 -9.89 4.83 -1.86
N SER A 72 -10.76 4.74 -2.88
CA SER A 72 -11.71 3.62 -3.05
C SER A 72 -11.07 2.30 -3.44
N GLN A 73 -9.80 2.29 -3.85
CA GLN A 73 -9.07 1.09 -4.29
C GLN A 73 -8.20 0.50 -3.17
N VAL A 74 -8.23 1.08 -1.97
CA VAL A 74 -7.49 0.61 -0.81
C VAL A 74 -8.39 0.45 0.39
N ARG A 75 -8.07 -0.54 1.23
CA ARG A 75 -8.67 -0.71 2.55
C ARG A 75 -7.59 -0.73 3.60
N PHE A 76 -7.91 -0.32 4.84
CA PHE A 76 -7.00 -0.52 5.96
C PHE A 76 -6.68 -2.00 6.09
N SER A 77 -5.38 -2.31 6.10
CA SER A 77 -4.91 -3.63 6.46
C SER A 77 -5.15 -3.78 7.95
N ARG A 78 -6.19 -4.55 8.31
CA ARG A 78 -6.28 -5.08 9.66
C ARG A 78 -5.24 -6.17 9.71
N ALA A 79 -4.11 -5.92 10.36
CA ALA A 79 -3.25 -7.01 10.80
C ALA A 79 -4.11 -7.86 11.75
N ARG A 80 -4.78 -8.88 11.22
CA ARG A 80 -5.41 -9.87 12.07
C ARG A 80 -4.24 -10.62 12.68
N LEU A 81 -4.17 -10.68 14.01
CA LEU A 81 -3.20 -11.50 14.73
C LEU A 81 -3.14 -12.94 14.16
N THR A 82 -4.25 -13.42 13.62
CA THR A 82 -4.33 -14.70 12.90
C THR A 82 -3.41 -14.79 11.68
N ASP A 83 -3.29 -13.74 10.86
CA ASP A 83 -2.44 -13.78 9.66
C ASP A 83 -0.96 -13.90 10.05
N PHE A 84 -0.54 -13.24 11.13
CA PHE A 84 0.81 -13.38 11.68
C PHE A 84 1.05 -14.79 12.23
N LEU A 85 0.11 -15.33 13.01
CA LEU A 85 0.22 -16.68 13.56
C LEU A 85 0.23 -17.78 12.47
N VAL A 86 -0.49 -17.59 11.35
CA VAL A 86 -0.48 -18.53 10.22
C VAL A 86 0.87 -18.53 9.50
N GLU A 87 1.45 -17.36 9.22
CA GLU A 87 2.78 -17.29 8.59
C GLU A 87 3.88 -17.84 9.51
N GLN A 88 3.83 -17.55 10.83
CA GLN A 88 4.74 -18.16 11.79
C GLN A 88 4.59 -19.70 11.85
N ARG A 89 3.37 -20.22 11.71
CA ARG A 89 3.14 -21.68 11.62
C ARG A 89 3.65 -22.30 10.33
N LYS A 90 3.52 -21.62 9.17
CA LYS A 90 4.11 -22.10 7.91
C LYS A 90 5.63 -22.15 7.99
N MET A 91 6.25 -21.14 8.60
CA MET A 91 7.71 -21.12 8.77
C MET A 91 8.20 -22.24 9.70
N ALA A 92 7.45 -22.54 10.77
CA ALA A 92 7.78 -23.63 11.70
C ALA A 92 7.58 -25.05 11.12
N LEU A 93 6.72 -25.20 10.11
CA LEU A 93 6.46 -26.50 9.45
C LEU A 93 7.41 -26.76 8.27
N CYS A 94 8.12 -25.76 7.76
CA CYS A 94 9.09 -25.92 6.68
C CYS A 94 10.51 -26.27 7.18
N THR A 95 10.69 -26.38 8.50
CA THR A 95 11.93 -26.80 9.17
C THR A 95 11.93 -28.28 9.60
N TYR A 96 11.08 -29.13 9.01
CA TYR A 96 11.04 -30.57 9.27
C TYR A 96 10.97 -31.40 7.99
#